data_AF-A0A179B1W9-F1
#
_entry.id   AF-A0A179B1W9-F1
#
_cell.length_a   1.000
_cell.length_b   1.000
_cell.length_c   1.000
_cell.angle_alpha   90.00
_cell.angle_beta   90.00
_cell.angle_gamma   90.00
#
_symmetry.space_group_name_H-M   'P 1'
#
loop_
_entity.id
_entity.type
_entity.pdbx_description
1 polymer ?
#
loop_
_entity_poly.entity_id
_entity_poly.type
_entity_poly.pdbx_seq_one_letter_code
_entity_poly.pdbx_strand_id
1 'polypeptide(L)'
;MSDLSFDRDRAGITAKGHWTDSETFISIGFGYAELEGECDVVKDPVLEDSEHLFKACLHFVKLMRAGCLEFSDACATLGSGVKEATANYDQAEHKAVRDFDFMRGSIGKDTGK
;
A
#
# COMPACT_ATOMS: atom_id res chain seq x y z
N MET A 1 -20.57 -35.55 4.27
CA MET A 1 -19.67 -34.93 3.28
C MET A 1 -19.51 -33.50 3.73
N SER A 2 -18.35 -33.15 4.26
CA SER A 2 -18.08 -31.82 4.83
C SER A 2 -18.06 -30.78 3.71
N ASP A 3 -18.71 -29.66 3.95
CA ASP A 3 -18.73 -28.48 3.09
C ASP A 3 -17.29 -27.98 2.91
N LEU A 4 -16.80 -27.89 1.66
CA LEU A 4 -15.46 -27.38 1.34
C LEU A 4 -15.62 -25.96 0.80
N SER A 5 -15.60 -25.00 1.70
CA SER A 5 -15.51 -23.57 1.40
C SER A 5 -14.15 -23.05 1.88
N PHE A 6 -13.54 -22.14 1.12
CA PHE A 6 -12.39 -21.42 1.63
C PHE A 6 -12.88 -20.50 2.75
N ASP A 7 -12.16 -20.57 3.85
CA ASP A 7 -12.34 -19.67 4.97
C ASP A 7 -10.97 -19.05 5.23
N ARG A 8 -10.87 -17.77 4.86
CA ARG A 8 -9.62 -17.01 4.93
C ARG A 8 -9.09 -16.95 6.37
N ASP A 9 -9.98 -16.82 7.35
CA ASP A 9 -9.61 -16.72 8.77
C ASP A 9 -9.16 -18.08 9.31
N ARG A 10 -9.83 -19.19 8.93
CA ARG A 10 -9.37 -20.56 9.27
C ARG A 10 -8.08 -20.96 8.56
N ALA A 11 -7.81 -20.42 7.37
CA ALA A 11 -6.55 -20.61 6.67
C ALA A 11 -5.39 -19.79 7.28
N GLY A 12 -5.68 -18.93 8.27
CA GLY A 12 -4.69 -18.04 8.88
C GLY A 12 -4.21 -16.93 7.92
N ILE A 13 -4.98 -16.65 6.86
CA ILE A 13 -4.63 -15.63 5.88
C ILE A 13 -5.12 -14.29 6.41
N THR A 14 -4.25 -13.59 7.13
CA THR A 14 -4.55 -12.23 7.55
C THR A 14 -4.15 -11.28 6.43
N ALA A 15 -5.10 -10.50 5.92
CA ALA A 15 -4.77 -9.35 5.09
C ALA A 15 -3.78 -8.48 5.88
N LYS A 16 -2.66 -8.08 5.27
CA LYS A 16 -1.69 -7.18 5.90
C LYS A 16 -2.36 -5.80 6.03
N GLY A 17 -3.18 -5.64 7.07
CA GLY A 17 -4.13 -4.53 7.24
C GLY A 17 -3.48 -3.21 7.63
N HIS A 18 -2.18 -3.24 7.88
CA HIS A 18 -1.39 -2.10 8.30
C HIS A 18 -0.23 -1.93 7.33
N TRP A 19 -0.54 -1.48 6.10
CA TRP A 19 0.48 -0.91 5.23
C TRP A 19 0.84 0.49 5.78
N THR A 20 1.41 0.52 6.99
CA THR A 20 1.85 1.74 7.70
C THR A 20 3.10 2.33 7.07
N ASP A 21 3.65 1.68 6.06
CA ASP A 21 4.80 2.17 5.32
C ASP A 21 4.47 3.53 4.67
N SER A 22 3.22 3.79 4.27
CA SER A 22 2.83 5.11 3.76
C SER A 22 2.98 6.21 4.83
N GLU A 23 2.46 5.99 6.03
CA GLU A 23 2.59 6.91 7.17
C GLU A 23 4.06 7.10 7.58
N THR A 24 4.85 6.04 7.48
CA THR A 24 6.29 6.07 7.75
C THR A 24 7.00 6.97 6.73
N PHE A 25 6.74 6.78 5.44
CA PHE A 25 7.33 7.59 4.38
C PHE A 25 6.88 9.05 4.42
N ILE A 26 5.62 9.34 4.78
CA ILE A 26 5.15 10.70 5.06
C ILE A 26 5.96 11.34 6.19
N SER A 27 6.14 10.62 7.29
CA SER A 27 6.87 11.12 8.46
C SER A 27 8.33 11.44 8.11
N ILE A 28 8.99 10.58 7.33
CA ILE A 28 10.35 10.83 6.83
C ILE A 28 10.37 12.03 5.87
N GLY A 29 9.38 12.14 4.99
CA GLY A 29 9.21 13.28 4.08
C GLY A 29 9.05 14.61 4.82
N PHE A 30 8.34 14.63 5.95
CA PHE A 30 8.28 15.79 6.83
C PHE A 30 9.62 16.13 7.46
N GLY A 31 10.41 15.13 7.89
CA GLY A 31 11.78 15.36 8.37
C GLY A 31 12.66 16.05 7.33
N TYR A 32 12.58 15.64 6.05
CA TYR A 32 13.30 16.34 4.98
C TYR A 32 12.76 17.77 4.74
N ALA A 33 11.46 18.02 4.95
CA ALA A 33 10.88 19.35 4.83
C ALA A 33 11.48 20.34 5.86
N GLU A 34 11.76 19.87 7.08
CA GLU A 34 12.42 20.69 8.10
C GLU A 34 13.85 21.06 7.70
N LEU A 35 14.59 20.11 7.11
CA LEU A 35 15.96 20.32 6.64
C LEU A 35 16.05 21.35 5.48
N GLU A 36 14.98 21.55 4.70
CA GLU A 36 14.96 22.61 3.68
C GLU A 36 15.12 24.00 4.30
N GLY A 37 14.62 24.21 5.52
CA GLY A 37 14.72 25.48 6.24
C GLY A 37 16.04 25.69 6.98
N GLU A 38 16.82 24.64 7.19
CA GLU A 38 18.12 24.69 7.90
C GLU A 38 19.32 24.75 6.95
N CYS A 39 19.08 24.64 5.64
CA CYS A 39 20.09 24.98 4.65
C CYS A 39 20.27 26.50 4.67
N ASP A 40 21.27 26.98 5.43
CA ASP A 40 21.82 28.33 5.30
C ASP A 40 23.04 28.34 4.38
N VAL A 41 23.22 29.43 3.62
CA VAL A 41 24.44 29.64 2.84
C VAL A 41 25.59 29.85 3.83
N VAL A 42 26.45 28.86 3.97
CA VAL A 42 27.71 29.01 4.71
C VAL A 42 28.58 29.98 3.92
N LYS A 43 28.61 31.25 4.34
CA LYS A 43 29.57 32.23 3.83
C LYS A 43 30.95 31.89 4.38
N ASP A 44 31.63 30.97 3.71
CA ASP A 44 33.01 30.66 4.01
C ASP A 44 33.92 31.69 3.34
N PRO A 45 34.75 32.44 4.09
CA PRO A 45 35.66 33.44 3.53
C PRO A 45 36.83 32.84 2.72
N VAL A 46 36.98 31.51 2.69
CA VAL A 46 38.04 30.77 1.97
C VAL A 46 37.51 30.12 0.70
N LEU A 47 36.22 29.75 0.63
CA LEU A 47 35.61 29.13 -0.55
C LEU A 47 34.84 30.15 -1.39
N GLU A 48 35.44 30.56 -2.53
CA GLU A 48 34.83 31.51 -3.48
C GLU A 48 33.45 31.06 -4.02
N ASP A 49 33.16 29.75 -4.07
CA ASP A 49 31.97 29.16 -4.72
C ASP A 49 31.10 28.27 -3.80
N SER A 50 31.01 28.61 -2.51
CA SER A 50 30.18 27.89 -1.53
C SER A 50 28.68 27.79 -1.89
N GLU A 51 28.18 28.67 -2.78
CA GLU A 51 26.80 28.63 -3.30
C GLU A 51 26.46 27.34 -4.06
N HIS A 52 27.42 26.75 -4.77
CA HIS A 52 27.16 25.53 -5.55
C HIS A 52 26.93 24.33 -4.65
N LEU A 53 27.72 24.22 -3.57
CA LEU A 53 27.54 23.21 -2.54
C LEU A 53 26.17 23.36 -1.87
N PHE A 54 25.81 24.58 -1.51
CA PHE A 54 24.49 24.89 -0.96
C PHE A 54 23.35 24.43 -1.88
N LYS A 55 23.39 24.83 -3.16
CA LYS A 55 22.38 24.45 -4.16
C LYS A 55 22.29 22.93 -4.32
N ALA A 56 23.43 22.23 -4.29
CA ALA A 56 23.48 20.77 -4.37
C ALA A 56 22.85 20.10 -3.13
N CYS A 57 23.17 20.58 -1.92
CA CYS A 57 22.57 20.09 -0.67
C CYS A 57 21.05 20.30 -0.64
N LEU A 58 20.59 21.51 -0.98
CA LEU A 58 19.16 21.82 -1.03
C LEU A 58 18.43 20.97 -2.08
N HIS A 59 19.05 20.75 -3.24
CA HIS A 59 18.49 19.88 -4.27
C HIS A 59 18.38 18.43 -3.79
N PHE A 60 19.41 17.91 -3.10
CA PHE A 60 19.38 16.57 -2.51
C PHE A 60 18.24 16.42 -1.49
N VAL A 61 18.10 17.36 -0.55
CA VAL A 61 17.03 17.33 0.46
C VAL A 61 15.64 17.32 -0.20
N LYS A 62 15.42 18.19 -1.19
CA LYS A 62 14.16 18.24 -1.94
C LYS A 62 13.87 16.96 -2.72
N LEU A 63 14.90 16.38 -3.35
CA LEU A 63 14.78 15.12 -4.07
C LEU A 63 14.40 13.97 -3.13
N MET A 64 15.06 13.87 -1.97
CA MET A 64 14.76 12.85 -0.98
C MET A 64 13.36 13.00 -0.40
N ARG A 65 12.92 14.24 -0.12
CA ARG A 65 11.55 14.53 0.28
C ARG A 65 10.54 14.05 -0.75
N ALA A 66 10.72 14.46 -2.01
CA ALA A 66 9.83 14.08 -3.09
C ALA A 66 9.77 12.55 -3.24
N GLY A 67 10.92 11.87 -3.22
CA GLY A 67 10.98 10.42 -3.25
C GLY A 67 10.21 9.75 -2.12
N CYS A 68 10.31 10.25 -0.89
CA CYS A 68 9.53 9.72 0.24
C CYS A 68 8.03 9.91 0.03
N LEU A 69 7.58 11.06 -0.46
CA LEU A 69 6.15 11.31 -0.72
C LEU A 69 5.61 10.39 -1.83
N GLU A 70 6.37 10.19 -2.91
CA GLU A 70 6.00 9.23 -3.98
C GLU A 70 5.92 7.79 -3.46
N PHE A 71 6.86 7.36 -2.60
CA PHE A 71 6.78 6.05 -1.97
C PHE A 71 5.57 5.92 -1.04
N SER A 72 5.22 6.99 -0.32
CA SER A 72 4.00 7.01 0.48
C SER A 72 2.76 6.79 -0.39
N ASP A 73 2.63 7.52 -1.50
CA ASP A 73 1.49 7.43 -2.40
C ASP A 73 1.39 6.06 -3.06
N ALA A 74 2.54 5.49 -3.45
CA ALA A 74 2.62 4.12 -3.94
C ALA A 74 2.18 3.10 -2.88
N CYS A 75 2.63 3.24 -1.64
CA CYS A 75 2.23 2.39 -0.52
C CYS A 75 0.72 2.50 -0.23
N ALA A 76 0.17 3.72 -0.25
CA ALA A 76 -1.26 3.95 -0.06
C ALA A 76 -2.10 3.32 -1.19
N THR A 77 -1.64 3.43 -2.44
CA THR A 77 -2.29 2.85 -3.62
C THR A 77 -2.23 1.32 -3.60
N LEU A 78 -1.09 0.73 -3.24
CA LEU A 78 -0.95 -0.72 -3.10
C LEU A 78 -1.82 -1.25 -1.95
N GLY A 79 -1.81 -0.57 -0.80
CA GLY A 79 -2.64 -0.95 0.34
C GLY A 79 -4.14 -0.94 0.03
N SER A 80 -4.62 0.09 -0.70
CA SER A 80 -6.02 0.17 -1.12
C SER A 80 -6.39 -0.89 -2.16
N GLY A 81 -5.52 -1.12 -3.16
CA GLY A 81 -5.74 -2.14 -4.20
C GLY A 81 -5.78 -3.56 -3.65
N VAL A 82 -4.91 -3.90 -2.69
CA VAL A 82 -4.93 -5.21 -2.01
C VAL A 82 -6.25 -5.43 -1.26
N LYS A 83 -6.77 -4.39 -0.58
CA LYS A 83 -8.05 -4.46 0.13
C LYS A 83 -9.21 -4.75 -0.81
N GLU A 84 -9.29 -4.03 -1.93
CA GLU A 84 -10.35 -4.21 -2.93
C GLU A 84 -10.26 -5.58 -3.62
N ALA A 85 -9.06 -5.97 -4.07
CA ALA A 85 -8.85 -7.27 -4.71
C ALA A 85 -9.27 -8.42 -3.80
N THR A 86 -8.90 -8.36 -2.52
CA THR A 86 -9.26 -9.40 -1.54
C THR A 86 -10.78 -9.49 -1.37
N ALA A 87 -11.49 -8.36 -1.24
CA ALA A 87 -12.95 -8.36 -1.12
C ALA A 87 -13.64 -8.91 -2.38
N ASN A 88 -13.10 -8.61 -3.57
CA ASN A 88 -13.61 -9.14 -4.83
C ASN A 88 -13.44 -10.66 -4.94
N TYR A 89 -12.31 -11.21 -4.50
CA TYR A 89 -12.09 -12.66 -4.46
C TYR A 89 -13.04 -13.36 -3.49
N ASP A 90 -13.19 -12.84 -2.27
CA ASP A 90 -14.15 -13.37 -1.28
C ASP A 90 -15.58 -13.40 -1.86
N GLN A 91 -16.01 -12.32 -2.52
CA GLN A 91 -17.34 -12.24 -3.12
C GLN A 91 -17.52 -13.22 -4.28
N ALA A 92 -16.51 -13.34 -5.15
CA ALA A 92 -16.52 -14.26 -6.28
C ALA A 92 -16.65 -15.71 -5.81
N GLU A 93 -15.93 -16.07 -4.74
CA GLU A 93 -16.03 -17.40 -4.16
C GLU A 93 -17.39 -17.67 -3.54
N HIS A 94 -17.91 -16.75 -2.72
CA HIS A 94 -19.25 -16.91 -2.14
C HIS A 94 -20.33 -17.05 -3.21
N LYS A 95 -20.17 -16.39 -4.36
CA LYS A 95 -21.06 -16.56 -5.49
C LYS A 95 -20.93 -17.96 -6.10
N ALA A 96 -19.71 -18.44 -6.34
CA ALA A 96 -19.48 -19.78 -6.89
C ALA A 96 -20.05 -20.89 -6.00
N VAL A 97 -19.90 -20.78 -4.68
CA VAL A 97 -20.48 -21.72 -3.70
C VAL A 97 -22.01 -21.72 -3.79
N ARG A 98 -22.65 -20.54 -3.78
CA ARG A 98 -24.12 -20.44 -3.91
C ARG A 98 -24.65 -21.02 -5.22
N ASP A 99 -23.96 -20.74 -6.33
CA ASP A 99 -24.36 -21.24 -7.64
C ASP A 99 -24.24 -22.78 -7.69
N PHE A 100 -23.19 -23.33 -7.08
CA PHE A 100 -23.01 -24.78 -6.95
C PHE A 100 -24.10 -25.44 -6.09
N ASP A 101 -24.42 -24.86 -4.94
CA ASP A 101 -25.50 -25.35 -4.06
C ASP A 101 -26.86 -25.33 -4.75
N PHE A 102 -27.14 -24.27 -5.52
CA PHE A 102 -28.36 -24.17 -6.31
C PHE A 102 -28.44 -25.27 -7.38
N MET A 103 -27.36 -25.51 -8.13
CA MET A 103 -27.30 -26.59 -9.14
C MET A 103 -27.49 -27.97 -8.50
N ARG A 104 -26.90 -28.19 -7.32
CA ARG A 104 -27.06 -29.44 -6.58
C ARG A 104 -28.50 -29.65 -6.10
N GLY A 105 -29.13 -28.59 -5.59
CA GLY A 105 -30.52 -28.63 -5.12
C GLY A 105 -31.55 -28.82 -6.25
N SER A 106 -31.22 -28.41 -7.47
CA SER A 106 -32.06 -28.60 -8.66
C SER A 106 -31.91 -30.01 -9.26
N ILE A 107 -30.69 -30.56 -9.32
CA ILE A 107 -30.45 -31.95 -9.75
C ILE A 107 -31.14 -32.99 -8.83
N GLY A 108 -31.23 -32.71 -7.52
CA GLY A 108 -31.93 -33.57 -6.57
C GLY A 108 -33.45 -33.58 -6.72
N LYS A 109 -34.05 -32.61 -7.43
CA LYS A 109 -35.51 -32.53 -7.65
C LYS A 109 -35.95 -33.21 -8.95
N ASP A 110 -35.13 -33.21 -9.99
CA ASP A 110 -35.45 -33.85 -11.29
C ASP A 110 -35.24 -35.38 -11.31
N THR A 111 -34.65 -35.96 -10.26
CA THR A 111 -34.49 -37.42 -10.12
C THR A 111 -35.59 -38.08 -9.27
N GLY A 112 -36.58 -37.31 -8.82
CA GLY A 112 -37.79 -37.82 -8.18
C GLY A 112 -38.82 -38.28 -9.22
N LYS A 113 -38.84 -39.59 -9.47
CA LYS A 113 -40.08 -40.28 -9.87
C LYS A 113 -41.13 -40.19 -8.77
#